data_AF-A0A382C463-F1
#
_entry.id   AF-A0A382C463-F1
#
_cell.length_a   1.000
_cell.length_b   1.000
_cell.length_c   1.000
_cell.angle_alpha   90.00
_cell.angle_beta   90.00
_cell.angle_gamma   90.00
#
_symmetry.space_group_name_H-M   'P 1'
#
loop_
_entity.id
_entity.type
_entity.pdbx_description
1 polymer ?
#
loop_
_entity_poly.entity_id
_entity_poly.type
_entity_poly.pdbx_seq_one_letter_code
_entity_poly.pdbx_strand_id
1 'polypeptide(L)'
;MYRIREKGKNGTLEITSDLLIRTIRRRFRGERETIPLREITSVRHDRKQMRTDDVQVVTSGQVWEWKVKNAEKFVADLNQALASD
;
A
#
# COMPACT_ATOMS: atom_id res chain seq x y z
N MET A 1 -0.11 -4.65 -9.40
CA MET A 1 -0.67 -5.28 -8.18
C MET A 1 0.45 -5.88 -7.33
N TYR A 2 0.50 -5.53 -6.04
CA TYR A 2 1.50 -5.96 -5.06
C TYR A 2 0.84 -6.81 -3.98
N ARG A 3 1.57 -7.77 -3.43
CA ARG A 3 1.06 -8.62 -2.34
C ARG A 3 1.43 -8.00 -1.00
N ILE A 4 0.44 -7.92 -0.12
CA ILE A 4 0.61 -7.38 1.22
C ILE A 4 0.17 -8.33 2.32
N ARG A 5 0.66 -8.07 3.52
CA ARG A 5 0.13 -8.63 4.76
C ARG A 5 -0.23 -7.50 5.72
N GLU A 6 -1.45 -7.53 6.22
CA GLU A 6 -1.99 -6.52 7.13
C GLU A 6 -2.59 -7.22 8.34
N LYS A 7 -2.09 -6.92 9.55
CA LYS A 7 -2.57 -7.53 10.81
C LYS A 7 -2.72 -9.06 10.72
N GLY A 8 -1.74 -9.71 10.08
CA GLY A 8 -1.71 -11.17 9.89
C GLY A 8 -2.56 -11.71 8.73
N LYS A 9 -3.34 -10.88 8.04
CA LYS A 9 -4.16 -11.25 6.87
C LYS A 9 -3.44 -10.95 5.56
N ASN A 10 -3.66 -11.78 4.56
CA ASN A 10 -3.11 -11.57 3.22
C ASN A 10 -4.02 -10.63 2.42
N GLY A 11 -3.41 -9.81 1.59
CA GLY A 11 -4.11 -8.89 0.72
C GLY A 11 -3.29 -8.45 -0.47
N THR A 12 -3.81 -7.47 -1.19
CA THR A 12 -3.17 -6.87 -2.35
C THR A 12 -3.33 -5.35 -2.35
N LEU A 13 -2.33 -4.68 -2.91
CA LEU A 13 -2.38 -3.27 -3.30
C LEU A 13 -2.34 -3.15 -4.81
N GLU A 14 -3.12 -2.23 -5.35
CA GLU A 14 -3.12 -1.89 -6.77
C GLU A 14 -3.06 -0.37 -6.92
N ILE A 15 -2.14 0.10 -7.75
CA ILE A 15 -1.98 1.52 -8.06
C ILE A 15 -2.66 1.73 -9.41
N THR A 16 -3.67 2.59 -9.45
CA THR A 16 -4.29 3.10 -10.69
C THR A 16 -3.76 4.51 -10.96
N SER A 17 -4.29 5.19 -11.97
CA SER A 17 -3.94 6.58 -12.28
C SER A 17 -4.26 7.56 -11.15
N ASP A 18 -5.28 7.27 -10.34
CA ASP A 18 -5.92 8.19 -9.39
C ASP A 18 -6.09 7.60 -7.99
N LEU A 19 -5.98 6.27 -7.84
CA LEU A 19 -6.28 5.55 -6.60
C LEU A 19 -5.18 4.54 -6.25
N LEU A 20 -4.95 4.40 -4.95
CA LEU A 20 -4.36 3.22 -4.35
C LEU A 20 -5.47 2.34 -3.78
N ILE A 21 -5.64 1.15 -4.34
CA ILE A 21 -6.70 0.22 -3.99
C ILE A 21 -6.14 -0.89 -3.09
N ARG A 22 -6.62 -0.93 -1.84
CA ARG A 22 -6.35 -1.97 -0.87
C ARG A 22 -7.42 -3.05 -0.94
N THR A 23 -7.01 -4.32 -0.93
CA THR A 23 -7.92 -5.46 -0.81
C THR A 23 -7.38 -6.46 0.20
N ILE A 24 -8.10 -6.71 1.31
CA ILE A 24 -7.76 -7.74 2.31
C ILE A 24 -8.73 -8.91 2.22
N ARG A 25 -8.18 -10.13 2.17
CA ARG A 25 -8.98 -11.36 2.19
C ARG A 25 -9.43 -11.66 3.62
N ARG A 26 -10.72 -11.46 3.91
CA ARG A 26 -11.38 -11.96 5.13
C ARG A 26 -12.22 -13.21 4.82
N ARG A 27 -12.52 -14.02 5.85
CA ARG A 27 -13.23 -15.32 5.71
C ARG A 27 -14.60 -15.24 5.04
N PHE A 28 -15.32 -14.13 5.20
CA PHE A 28 -16.73 -14.03 4.77
C PHE A 28 -16.98 -12.95 3.72
N ARG A 29 -16.22 -11.85 3.70
CA ARG A 29 -16.31 -10.80 2.68
C ARG A 29 -14.98 -10.10 2.56
N GLY A 30 -14.39 -10.08 1.37
CA GLY A 30 -13.19 -9.30 1.11
C GLY A 30 -13.42 -7.84 1.47
N GLU A 31 -12.47 -7.22 2.15
CA GLU A 31 -12.51 -5.80 2.46
C GLU A 31 -11.73 -5.08 1.36
N ARG A 32 -12.40 -4.15 0.66
CA ARG A 32 -11.79 -3.33 -0.38
C ARG A 32 -11.94 -1.88 -0.01
N GLU A 33 -10.87 -1.12 -0.18
CA GLU A 33 -10.81 0.27 0.19
C GLU A 33 -9.96 1.02 -0.82
N THR A 34 -10.37 2.25 -1.11
CA THR A 34 -9.77 3.10 -2.12
C THR A 34 -9.21 4.34 -1.45
N ILE A 35 -7.93 4.60 -1.67
CA ILE A 35 -7.20 5.73 -1.14
C ILE A 35 -6.87 6.64 -2.32
N PRO A 36 -7.45 7.85 -2.43
CA PRO A 36 -7.09 8.78 -3.49
C PRO A 36 -5.61 9.16 -3.42
N LEU A 37 -4.90 9.11 -4.56
CA LEU A 37 -3.47 9.42 -4.60
C LEU A 37 -3.18 10.85 -4.13
N ARG A 38 -4.01 11.82 -4.54
CA ARG A 38 -3.97 13.21 -4.07
C ARG A 38 -4.05 13.41 -2.55
N GLU A 39 -4.58 12.43 -1.81
CA GLU A 39 -4.67 12.50 -0.35
C GLU A 39 -3.42 11.95 0.34
N ILE A 40 -2.54 11.27 -0.39
CA ILE A 40 -1.30 10.71 0.14
C ILE A 40 -0.28 11.84 0.30
N THR A 41 0.12 12.08 1.54
CA THR A 41 1.07 13.14 1.90
C THR A 41 2.49 12.62 2.06
N SER A 42 2.65 11.33 2.37
CA SER A 42 3.96 10.71 2.56
C SER A 42 3.91 9.20 2.37
N VAL A 43 4.98 8.66 1.79
CA VAL A 43 5.24 7.22 1.71
C VAL A 43 6.57 6.95 2.40
N ARG A 44 6.58 6.03 3.37
CA ARG A 44 7.79 5.59 4.09
C ARG A 44 8.00 4.10 3.91
N HIS A 45 9.26 3.72 3.85
CA HIS A 45 9.69 2.34 3.64
C HIS A 45 10.74 1.98 4.68
N ASP A 46 10.47 0.96 5.50
CA ASP A 46 11.44 0.39 6.43
C ASP A 46 11.88 -0.98 5.93
N ARG A 47 13.12 -1.06 5.43
CA ARG A 47 13.68 -2.25 4.81
C ARG A 47 14.00 -3.30 5.87
N LYS A 48 13.37 -4.47 5.79
CA LYS A 48 13.63 -5.60 6.68
C LYS A 48 14.47 -6.66 5.97
N GLN A 49 15.35 -7.35 6.71
CA GLN A 49 16.27 -8.36 6.16
C GLN A 49 15.57 -9.56 5.45
N MET A 50 14.26 -9.78 5.66
CA MET A 50 13.53 -10.95 5.17
C MET A 50 12.55 -10.69 4.00
N ARG A 51 12.88 -9.75 3.10
CA ARG A 51 12.16 -9.50 1.81
C ARG A 51 10.67 -9.14 1.92
N THR A 52 10.21 -8.82 3.12
CA THR A 52 8.88 -8.27 3.37
C THR A 52 9.09 -7.05 4.24
N ASP A 53 8.99 -5.89 3.62
CA ASP A 53 9.30 -4.63 4.27
C ASP A 53 8.02 -3.99 4.75
N ASP A 54 8.14 -3.20 5.81
CA ASP A 54 7.03 -2.42 6.32
C ASP A 54 6.95 -1.13 5.48
N VAL A 55 5.80 -0.91 4.84
CA VAL A 55 5.52 0.30 4.06
C VAL A 55 4.39 1.04 4.74
N GLN A 56 4.64 2.32 4.99
CA GLN A 56 3.67 3.23 5.58
C GLN A 56 3.22 4.25 4.53
N VAL A 57 1.91 4.37 4.33
CA VAL A 57 1.30 5.39 3.49
C VAL A 57 0.46 6.29 4.38
N VAL A 58 0.79 7.59 4.38
CA VAL A 58 0.16 8.60 5.22
C VAL A 58 -0.77 9.43 4.35
N THR A 59 -2.00 9.61 4.81
CA THR A 59 -2.94 10.61 4.29
C THR A 59 -3.22 11.67 5.36
N SER A 60 -4.00 12.70 5.01
CA SER A 60 -4.42 13.74 5.98
C SER A 60 -5.24 13.19 7.16
N GLY A 61 -5.99 12.11 6.94
CA GLY A 61 -6.90 11.53 7.95
C GLY A 61 -6.46 10.19 8.53
N GLN A 62 -5.51 9.49 7.90
CA GLN A 62 -5.19 8.11 8.28
C GLN A 62 -3.76 7.72 7.93
N VAL A 63 -3.19 6.82 8.75
CA VAL A 63 -1.93 6.15 8.47
C VAL A 63 -2.20 4.68 8.16
N TRP A 64 -1.72 4.24 7.02
CA TRP A 64 -1.77 2.86 6.58
C TRP A 64 -0.41 2.20 6.73
N GLU A 65 -0.37 0.98 7.23
CA GLU A 65 0.86 0.23 7.39
C GLU A 65 0.68 -1.21 6.92
N TRP A 66 1.55 -1.63 6.02
CA TRP A 66 1.50 -2.96 5.41
C TRP A 66 2.87 -3.59 5.29
N LYS A 67 2.90 -4.91 5.44
CA LYS A 67 4.03 -5.73 5.04
C LYS A 67 3.95 -6.00 3.54
N VAL A 68 4.81 -5.38 2.74
CA VAL A 68 4.76 -5.46 1.28
C VAL A 68 5.88 -6.37 0.76
N LYS A 69 5.52 -7.36 -0.07
CA LYS A 69 6.52 -8.16 -0.76
C LYS A 69 7.11 -7.35 -1.92
N ASN A 70 8.45 -7.29 -2.01
CA ASN A 70 9.17 -6.46 -2.98
C ASN A 70 8.80 -4.97 -2.86
N ALA A 71 8.80 -4.45 -1.63
CA ALA A 71 8.36 -3.09 -1.30
C ALA A 71 9.09 -1.98 -2.07
N GLU A 72 10.38 -2.16 -2.38
CA GLU A 72 11.16 -1.18 -3.16
C GLU A 72 10.48 -0.83 -4.48
N LYS A 73 10.01 -1.85 -5.21
CA LYS A 73 9.29 -1.64 -6.47
C LYS A 73 7.95 -0.97 -6.25
N PHE A 74 7.21 -1.39 -5.23
CA PHE A 74 5.92 -0.76 -4.89
C PHE A 74 6.09 0.73 -4.58
N VAL A 75 7.07 1.09 -3.77
CA VAL A 75 7.31 2.47 -3.34
C VAL A 75 7.80 3.32 -4.51
N ALA A 76 8.66 2.77 -5.37
CA ALA A 76 9.06 3.45 -6.60
C ALA A 76 7.86 3.74 -7.52
N ASP A 77 7.05 2.72 -7.80
CA ASP A 77 5.88 2.84 -8.68
C ASP A 77 4.82 3.80 -8.09
N LEU A 78 4.63 3.79 -6.76
CA LEU A 78 3.71 4.71 -6.07
C LEU A 78 4.22 6.15 -6.11
N ASN A 79 5.49 6.39 -5.80
CA ASN A 79 6.06 7.74 -5.86
C ASN A 79 6.04 8.31 -7.29
N GLN A 80 6.22 7.46 -8.30
CA GLN A 80 6.07 7.88 -9.70
C GLN A 80 4.63 8.31 -10.01
N ALA A 81 3.64 7.57 -9.52
CA ALA A 81 2.24 7.93 -9.68
C ALA A 81 1.90 9.26 -8.97
N LEU A 82 2.40 9.46 -7.75
CA LEU A 82 2.21 10.70 -6.99
C LEU A 82 2.89 11.92 -7.62
N ALA A 83 3.99 11.73 -8.35
CA ALA A 83 4.68 12.81 -9.06
C ALA A 83 4.02 13.17 -10.41
N SER A 84 3.08 12.34 -10.87
CA SER A 84 2.37 12.53 -12.15
C SER A 84 0.97 13.14 -11.99
N ASP A 85 0.52 13.34 -10.74
CA ASP A 85 -0.76 13.96 -10.33
C ASP A 85 -0.52 15.45 -9.98
#